data_AF-S7VVY0-F1
#
_entry.id   AF-S7VVY0-F1
#
_cell.length_a   1.000
_cell.length_b   1.000
_cell.length_c   1.000
_cell.angle_alpha   90.00
_cell.angle_beta   90.00
_cell.angle_gamma   90.00
#
_symmetry.space_group_name_H-M   'P 1'
#
loop_
_entity.id
_entity.type
_entity.pdbx_description
1 polymer ?
#
loop_
_entity_poly.entity_id
_entity_poly.type
_entity_poly.pdbx_seq_one_letter_code
_entity_poly.pdbx_strand_id
1 'polypeptide(L)'
;MYITGKIQIEDNETTTLPESAITNDGDKFYAFTAKKEGNNWTFTPVEVFIGVKDGNWVEVKFTEELGADVKFAYNNAYYLIAEMKKGESEHSH
;
A
#
# COMPACT_ATOMS: atom_id res chain seq x y z
N MET A 1 -31.36 -24.19 2.81
CA MET A 1 -30.09 -23.94 3.51
C MET A 1 -29.02 -23.79 2.45
N TYR A 2 -28.33 -22.64 2.38
CA TYR A 2 -27.25 -22.41 1.42
C TYR A 2 -25.94 -22.34 2.20
N ILE A 3 -24.96 -23.14 1.78
CA ILE A 3 -23.62 -23.13 2.35
C ILE A 3 -22.71 -22.63 1.22
N THR A 4 -22.04 -21.51 1.46
CA THR A 4 -20.97 -21.02 0.58
C THR A 4 -19.66 -21.55 1.13
N GLY A 5 -19.07 -22.53 0.45
CA GLY A 5 -17.72 -23.01 0.74
C GLY A 5 -16.73 -22.31 -0.19
N LYS A 6 -15.65 -21.74 0.36
CA LYS A 6 -14.50 -21.28 -0.41
C LYS A 6 -13.45 -22.39 -0.35
N ILE A 7 -13.03 -22.91 -1.49
CA ILE A 7 -12.01 -23.96 -1.59
C ILE A 7 -10.76 -23.32 -2.19
N GLN A 8 -9.68 -23.24 -1.41
CA GLN A 8 -8.36 -22.85 -1.90
C GLN A 8 -7.67 -24.10 -2.46
N ILE A 9 -7.30 -24.06 -3.74
CA ILE A 9 -6.75 -25.21 -4.48
C ILE A 9 -5.21 -25.11 -4.59
N GLU A 10 -4.66 -23.91 -4.46
CA GLU A 10 -3.23 -23.62 -4.61
C GLU A 10 -2.70 -22.82 -3.42
N ASP A 11 -1.46 -23.11 -3.02
CA ASP A 11 -0.71 -22.39 -1.99
C ASP A 11 0.29 -21.46 -2.69
N ASN A 12 -0.22 -20.34 -3.21
CA ASN A 12 0.60 -19.28 -3.79
C ASN A 12 0.68 -18.14 -2.78
N GLU A 13 1.80 -18.04 -2.09
CA GLU A 13 2.08 -16.91 -1.20
C GLU A 13 2.41 -15.68 -2.04
N THR A 14 1.60 -14.63 -1.87
CA THR A 14 1.77 -13.35 -2.54
C THR A 14 1.76 -12.25 -1.49
N THR A 15 2.46 -11.16 -1.76
CA THR A 15 2.40 -10.02 -0.83
C THR A 15 1.06 -9.34 -0.99
N THR A 16 0.37 -9.15 0.14
CA THR A 16 -0.91 -8.46 0.16
C THR A 16 -0.87 -7.29 1.13
N LEU A 17 -1.58 -6.22 0.77
CA LEU A 17 -1.82 -5.09 1.65
C LEU A 17 -3.33 -4.85 1.78
N PRO A 18 -3.79 -4.27 2.89
CA PRO A 18 -5.17 -3.81 2.98
C PRO A 18 -5.48 -2.82 1.87
N GLU A 19 -6.69 -2.83 1.33
CA GLU A 19 -7.11 -1.87 0.30
C GLU A 19 -6.92 -0.41 0.76
N SER A 20 -7.13 -0.13 2.05
CA SER A 20 -6.93 1.20 2.63
C SER A 20 -5.46 1.63 2.77
N ALA A 21 -4.52 0.70 2.58
CA ALA A 21 -3.08 0.94 2.55
C ALA A 21 -2.57 1.35 1.16
N ILE A 22 -3.44 1.30 0.14
CA ILE A 22 -3.11 1.60 -1.24
C ILE A 22 -3.91 2.82 -1.67
N THR A 23 -3.28 3.70 -2.42
CA THR A 23 -3.96 4.83 -3.07
C THR A 23 -3.45 4.97 -4.49
N ASN A 24 -4.23 5.62 -5.35
CA ASN A 24 -3.83 5.90 -6.71
C ASN A 24 -3.49 7.38 -6.88
N ASP A 25 -2.52 7.65 -7.74
CA ASP A 25 -2.28 8.97 -8.29
C ASP A 25 -2.21 8.89 -9.82
N GLY A 26 -3.23 9.45 -10.47
CA GLY A 26 -3.48 9.21 -11.89
C GLY A 26 -3.63 7.72 -12.17
N ASP A 27 -2.77 7.19 -13.04
CA ASP A 27 -2.76 5.80 -13.49
C ASP A 27 -1.87 4.89 -12.63
N LYS A 28 -1.19 5.44 -11.62
CA LYS A 28 -0.23 4.71 -10.78
C LYS A 28 -0.79 4.43 -9.39
N PHE A 29 -0.37 3.32 -8.79
CA PHE A 29 -0.75 2.96 -7.42
C PHE A 29 0.45 3.06 -6.49
N TYR A 30 0.18 3.46 -5.26
CA TYR A 30 1.19 3.71 -4.24
C TYR A 30 0.81 3.06 -2.92
N ALA A 31 1.80 2.44 -2.30
CA ALA A 31 1.81 2.05 -0.90
C ALA A 31 2.83 2.91 -0.14
N PHE A 32 2.74 2.97 1.19
CA PHE A 32 3.62 3.83 1.98
C PHE A 32 4.46 3.01 2.94
N THR A 33 5.78 3.10 2.79
CA THR A 33 6.69 2.58 3.79
C THR A 33 6.65 3.46 5.03
N ALA A 34 6.81 2.86 6.21
CA ALA A 34 6.74 3.53 7.50
C ALA A 34 8.02 3.29 8.26
N LYS A 35 8.84 4.33 8.41
CA LYS A 35 10.09 4.28 9.18
C LYS A 35 9.96 5.14 10.43
N LYS A 36 10.36 4.59 11.57
CA LYS A 36 10.41 5.35 12.82
C LYS A 36 11.76 6.06 12.91
N GLU A 37 11.73 7.38 13.04
CA GLU A 37 12.92 8.22 13.20
C GLU A 37 12.82 8.96 14.53
N GLY A 38 13.43 8.37 15.56
CA GLY A 38 13.30 8.83 16.94
C GLY A 38 11.86 8.72 17.44
N ASN A 39 11.22 9.87 17.68
CA ASN A 39 9.83 9.94 18.15
C ASN A 39 8.82 10.23 17.03
N ASN A 40 9.31 10.38 15.79
CA ASN A 40 8.51 10.70 14.62
C ASN A 40 8.42 9.50 13.67
N TRP A 41 7.42 9.54 12.79
CA TRP A 41 7.23 8.59 11.71
C TRP A 41 7.44 9.30 10.38
N THR A 42 8.25 8.69 9.53
CA THR A 42 8.50 9.11 8.17
C THR A 42 7.83 8.13 7.23
N PHE A 43 7.01 8.66 6.32
CA PHE A 43 6.30 7.86 5.31
C PHE A 43 6.86 8.16 3.94
N THR A 44 7.21 7.12 3.18
CA THR A 44 7.74 7.26 1.83
C THR A 44 6.87 6.48 0.84
N PRO A 45 6.35 7.12 -0.23
CA PRO A 45 5.55 6.45 -1.23
C PRO A 45 6.41 5.47 -2.03
N VAL A 46 5.86 4.30 -2.30
CA VAL A 46 6.45 3.25 -3.14
C VAL A 46 5.43 2.86 -4.19
N GLU A 47 5.82 2.91 -5.45
CA GLU A 47 4.97 2.51 -6.57
C GLU A 47 4.74 0.99 -6.53
N VAL A 48 3.49 0.59 -6.70
CA VAL A 48 3.07 -0.81 -6.66
C VAL A 48 2.16 -1.14 -7.85
N PHE A 49 2.27 -2.37 -8.33
CA PHE A 49 1.27 -2.97 -9.20
C PHE A 49 0.27 -3.74 -8.35
N ILE A 50 -1.01 -3.46 -8.56
CA ILE A 50 -2.11 -4.18 -7.90
C ILE A 50 -2.49 -5.44 -8.69
N GLY A 51 -2.74 -6.52 -7.98
CA GLY A 51 -3.19 -7.80 -8.52
C GLY A 51 -4.59 -8.16 -8.06
N VAL A 52 -4.79 -9.43 -7.70
CA VAL A 52 -6.07 -9.95 -7.23
C VAL A 52 -6.50 -9.28 -5.93
N LYS A 53 -7.78 -8.91 -5.85
CA LYS A 53 -8.43 -8.45 -4.63
C LYS A 53 -9.27 -9.56 -4.02
N ASP A 54 -9.08 -9.80 -2.73
CA ASP A 54 -9.87 -10.76 -1.95
C ASP A 54 -10.35 -10.11 -0.64
N GLY A 55 -11.64 -9.78 -0.58
CA GLY A 55 -12.19 -9.00 0.53
C GLY A 55 -11.53 -7.64 0.66
N ASN A 56 -10.90 -7.38 1.82
CA ASN A 56 -10.18 -6.14 2.13
C ASN A 56 -8.68 -6.20 1.79
N TRP A 57 -8.21 -7.30 1.21
CA TRP A 57 -6.81 -7.51 0.86
C TRP A 57 -6.62 -7.41 -0.65
N VAL A 58 -5.51 -6.80 -1.05
CA VAL A 58 -5.12 -6.61 -2.45
C VAL A 58 -3.71 -7.15 -2.60
N GLU A 59 -3.50 -8.04 -3.58
CA GLU A 59 -2.16 -8.45 -4.00
C GLU A 59 -1.39 -7.22 -4.50
N VAL A 60 -0.14 -7.09 -4.06
CA VAL A 60 0.76 -6.02 -4.49
C VAL A 60 2.08 -6.60 -4.97
N LYS A 61 2.62 -6.00 -6.04
CA LYS A 61 3.97 -6.25 -6.53
C LYS A 61 4.72 -4.92 -6.57
N PHE A 62 5.90 -4.88 -5.95
CA PHE A 62 6.72 -3.68 -5.90
C PHE A 62 7.53 -3.53 -7.18
N THR A 63 7.69 -2.29 -7.65
CA THR A 63 8.56 -1.98 -8.81
C THR A 63 10.04 -2.12 -8.49
N GLU A 64 10.40 -2.04 -7.20
CA GLU A 64 11.76 -2.04 -6.70
C GLU A 64 11.95 -3.14 -5.65
N GLU A 65 13.17 -3.64 -5.49
CA GLU A 65 13.51 -4.58 -4.41
C GLU A 65 13.48 -3.85 -3.07
N LEU A 66 12.60 -4.30 -2.18
CA LEU A 66 12.49 -3.79 -0.82
C LEU A 66 13.36 -4.61 0.12
N GLY A 67 13.98 -3.93 1.10
CA GLY A 67 14.69 -4.62 2.17
C GLY A 67 13.78 -5.53 2.99
N ALA A 68 14.36 -6.57 3.63
CA ALA A 68 13.61 -7.58 4.36
C ALA A 68 12.83 -7.09 5.61
N ASP A 69 13.12 -5.87 6.10
CA ASP A 69 12.48 -5.28 7.30
C ASP A 69 11.84 -3.92 6.98
N VAL A 70 11.21 -3.83 5.81
CA VAL A 70 10.41 -2.65 5.43
C VAL A 70 9.01 -2.80 6.01
N LYS A 71 8.58 -1.81 6.78
CA LYS A 71 7.23 -1.72 7.32
C LYS A 71 6.37 -0.87 6.41
N PHE A 72 5.09 -1.20 6.33
CA PHE A 72 4.10 -0.46 5.55
C PHE A 72 3.01 0.13 6.44
N ALA A 73 2.49 1.29 6.05
CA ALA A 73 1.25 1.80 6.59
C ALA A 73 0.10 0.92 6.11
N TYR A 74 -0.76 0.47 7.02
CA TYR A 74 -1.88 -0.44 6.72
C TYR A 74 -3.20 0.30 6.43
N ASN A 75 -3.19 1.62 6.48
CA ASN A 75 -4.36 2.45 6.28
C ASN A 75 -3.96 3.90 5.93
N ASN A 76 -4.97 4.71 5.61
CA ASN A 76 -4.87 6.14 5.38
C ASN A 76 -3.93 6.56 4.24
N ALA A 77 -3.67 5.66 3.27
CA ALA A 77 -2.83 5.96 2.11
C ALA A 77 -3.32 7.18 1.31
N TYR A 78 -4.65 7.34 1.18
CA TYR A 78 -5.27 8.51 0.55
C TYR A 78 -4.89 9.83 1.24
N TYR A 79 -4.80 9.85 2.57
CA TYR A 79 -4.40 11.06 3.30
C TYR A 79 -2.90 11.32 3.18
N LEU A 80 -2.07 10.26 3.21
CA LEU A 80 -0.63 10.40 3.06
C LEU A 80 -0.26 11.04 1.72
N ILE A 81 -0.86 10.60 0.62
CA ILE A 81 -0.58 11.19 -0.70
C ILE A 81 -1.09 12.63 -0.83
N ALA A 82 -2.23 12.95 -0.22
CA ALA A 82 -2.79 14.29 -0.24
C ALA A 82 -1.89 15.30 0.50
N GLU A 83 -1.37 14.91 1.68
CA GLU A 83 -0.46 15.76 2.45
C GLU A 83 0.88 15.97 1.73
N MET A 84 1.41 14.94 1.07
CA MET A 84 2.65 15.07 0.27
C MET A 84 2.49 16.07 -0.88
N LYS A 85 1.39 15.97 -1.64
CA LYS A 85 1.10 16.90 -2.75
C LYS A 85 0.89 18.32 -2.29
N LYS A 86 0.27 18.50 -1.11
CA LYS A 86 0.12 19.81 -0.49
C LYS A 86 1.48 20.42 -0.19
N GLY A 87 2.39 19.66 0.43
CA GLY A 87 3.76 20.11 0.73
C GLY A 87 4.59 20.44 -0.51
N GLU A 88 4.44 19.69 -1.61
CA GLU A 88 5.11 20.02 -2.89
C GLU A 88 4.62 21.34 -3.49
N SER A 89 3.34 21.66 -3.31
CA SER A 89 2.73 22.89 -3.83
C SER A 89 3.20 24.15 -3.06
N GLU A 90 3.73 24.01 -1.86
CA GLU A 90 4.19 25.12 -1.01
C GLU A 90 5.60 25.62 -1.37
N HIS A 91 6.37 24.89 -2.19
CA HIS A 91 7.69 25.31 -2.70
C HIS A 91 7.64 26.15 -3.98
N SER A 92 6.44 26.54 -4.42
CA SER A 92 6.21 27.36 -5.62
C SER A 92 5.87 28.81 -5.24
N HIS A 93 6.76 29.53 -4.57
CA HIS A 93 6.66 30.99 -4.42
C HIS A 93 8.03 31.67 -4.46
#